data_AF-A0AA37SKH4-F1
#
_entry.id   AF-A0AA37SKH4-F1
#
_cell.length_a   1.000
_cell.length_b   1.000
_cell.length_c   1.000
_cell.angle_alpha   90.00
_cell.angle_beta   90.00
_cell.angle_gamma   90.00
#
_symmetry.space_group_name_H-M   'P 1'
#
loop_
_entity.id
_entity.type
_entity.pdbx_description
1 polymer ?
#
loop_
_entity_poly.entity_id
_entity_poly.type
_entity_poly.pdbx_seq_one_letter_code
_entity_poly.pdbx_strand_id
1 'polypeptide(L)' 'MRPLDHNLALAAGLMRDATKRVGLSHGDRACLALAKKLDLPAVTADRAWAEIADAIGVEVVLIR' A
#
# COMPACT_ATOMS: atom_id res chain seq x y z
N MET A 1 -16.25 -3.93 0.65
CA MET A 1 -15.34 -2.80 0.33
C MET A 1 -15.30 -1.89 1.55
N ARG A 2 -14.13 -1.64 2.15
CA ARG A 2 -14.02 -0.76 3.33
C ARG A 2 -13.91 0.70 2.86
N PRO A 3 -14.63 1.67 3.47
CA PRO A 3 -14.53 3.07 3.06
C PRO A 3 -13.11 3.63 3.21
N LEU A 4 -12.69 4.48 2.28
CA LEU A 4 -11.49 5.29 2.42
C LEU A 4 -11.80 6.50 3.32
N ASP A 5 -11.76 6.29 4.63
CA ASP A 5 -11.95 7.36 5.62
C ASP A 5 -10.78 8.37 5.58
N HIS A 6 -10.95 9.52 6.23
CA HIS A 6 -9.96 10.59 6.24
C HIS A 6 -8.58 10.13 6.75
N ASN A 7 -8.54 9.29 7.79
CA ASN A 7 -7.30 8.79 8.36
C ASN A 7 -6.58 7.86 7.39
N LEU A 8 -7.32 6.99 6.72
CA LEU A 8 -6.78 6.08 5.72
C LEU A 8 -6.32 6.84 4.45
N ALA A 9 -7.05 7.89 4.04
CA ALA A 9 -6.65 8.77 2.96
C ALA A 9 -5.33 9.50 3.28
N LEU A 10 -5.19 10.05 4.49
CA LEU A 10 -3.94 10.67 4.94
C LEU A 10 -2.79 9.66 4.98
N ALA A 11 -2.99 8.48 5.56
CA ALA A 11 -1.96 7.44 5.61
C ALA A 11 -1.48 7.04 4.20
N ALA A 12 -2.41 6.86 3.26
CA ALA A 12 -2.10 6.58 1.86
C ALA A 12 -1.38 7.76 1.17
N GLY A 13 -1.73 9.00 1.51
CA GLY A 13 -1.06 10.21 1.02
C GLY A 13 0.40 10.29 1.48
N LEU A 14 0.66 10.02 2.76
CA LEU A 14 2.00 10.04 3.36
C LEU A 14 2.96 9.00 2.76
N MET A 15 2.44 7.90 2.19
CA MET A 15 3.24 6.90 1.49
C MET A 15 3.80 7.40 0.14
N ARG A 16 3.37 8.56 -0.38
CA ARG A 16 3.74 9.05 -1.71
C ARG A 16 5.25 9.12 -1.93
N ASP A 17 6.03 9.55 -0.94
CA ASP A 17 7.48 9.69 -1.10
C ASP A 17 8.18 8.35 -1.24
N ALA A 18 7.75 7.33 -0.50
CA ALA A 18 8.30 5.98 -0.58
C ALA A 18 7.93 5.28 -1.89
N THR A 19 6.77 5.59 -2.47
CA THR A 19 6.24 4.86 -3.62
C THR A 19 6.33 5.60 -4.95
N LYS A 20 6.78 6.87 -4.98
CA LYS A 20 6.80 7.66 -6.22
C LYS A 20 7.67 7.10 -7.31
N ARG A 21 8.78 6.45 -6.93
CA ARG A 21 9.75 5.86 -7.85
C ARG A 21 9.19 4.68 -8.64
N VAL A 22 8.22 3.96 -8.07
CA VAL A 22 7.56 2.79 -8.68
C VAL A 22 6.18 3.13 -9.25
N GLY A 23 5.81 4.41 -9.29
CA GLY A 23 4.59 4.85 -9.98
C GLY A 23 3.26 4.49 -9.32
N LEU A 24 3.24 4.05 -8.05
CA LEU A 24 1.98 3.64 -7.40
C LEU A 24 0.93 4.75 -7.35
N SER A 25 -0.30 4.41 -7.71
CA SER A 25 -1.46 5.29 -7.64
C SER A 25 -1.88 5.57 -6.20
N HIS A 26 -2.79 6.52 -5.99
CA HIS A 26 -3.39 6.72 -4.67
C HIS A 26 -4.25 5.53 -4.23
N GLY A 27 -4.86 4.81 -5.18
CA GLY A 27 -5.63 3.60 -4.90
C GLY A 27 -4.75 2.49 -4.34
N ASP A 28 -3.57 2.26 -4.95
CA ASP A 28 -2.61 1.26 -4.49
C ASP A 28 -2.13 1.57 -3.07
N ARG A 29 -1.78 2.84 -2.81
CA ARG A 29 -1.39 3.29 -1.48
C ARG A 29 -2.53 3.16 -0.45
N ALA A 30 -3.79 3.33 -0.86
CA ALA A 30 -4.93 3.08 0.02
C ALA A 30 -5.06 1.61 0.40
N CYS A 31 -4.83 0.68 -0.53
CA CYS A 31 -4.78 -0.75 -0.24
C CYS A 31 -3.63 -1.12 0.71
N LEU A 32 -2.43 -0.57 0.48
CA LEU A 32 -1.26 -0.79 1.33
C LEU A 32 -1.44 -0.18 2.73
N ALA A 33 -1.99 1.03 2.83
CA ALA A 33 -2.31 1.66 4.11
C ALA A 33 -3.38 0.87 4.88
N LEU A 34 -4.33 0.26 4.17
CA LEU A 34 -5.35 -0.60 4.77
C LEU A 34 -4.72 -1.88 5.33
N ALA A 35 -3.87 -2.55 4.56
CA ALA A 35 -3.13 -3.72 4.98
C ALA A 35 -2.30 -3.43 6.24
N LYS A 36 -1.56 -2.32 6.25
CA LYS A 36 -0.83 -1.83 7.42
C LYS A 36 -1.71 -1.60 8.64
N LYS A 37 -2.86 -0.95 8.47
CA LYS A 37 -3.82 -0.65 9.56
C LYS A 37 -4.44 -1.92 10.14
N LEU A 38 -4.55 -2.98 9.34
CA LEU A 38 -5.12 -4.26 9.75
C LEU A 38 -4.08 -5.27 10.25
N ASP A 39 -2.79 -4.96 10.11
CA ASP A 39 -1.68 -5.89 10.36
C ASP A 39 -1.84 -7.20 9.57
N LEU A 40 -2.17 -7.06 8.29
CA LEU A 40 -2.38 -8.17 7.36
C LEU A 40 -1.56 -7.97 6.07
N PRO A 41 -1.19 -9.06 5.37
CA PRO A 41 -0.50 -8.97 4.11
C PRO A 41 -1.37 -8.35 3.01
N ALA A 42 -0.73 -7.54 2.16
CA ALA A 42 -1.31 -7.04 0.93
C ALA A 42 -1.09 -8.05 -0.20
N VAL A 43 -2.17 -8.71 -0.62
CA VAL A 43 -2.13 -9.68 -1.73
C VAL A 43 -2.32 -8.94 -3.05
N THR A 44 -1.37 -9.08 -3.98
CA THR A 44 -1.41 -8.40 -5.27
C THR A 44 -0.73 -9.22 -6.35
N ALA A 45 -0.95 -8.85 -7.60
CA ALA A 45 -0.18 -9.36 -8.72
C ALA A 45 0.74 -8.31 -9.36
N ASP A 46 0.82 -7.13 -8.74
CA ASP A 46 1.73 -6.06 -9.13
C ASP A 46 3.05 -6.21 -8.38
N ARG A 47 4.14 -6.48 -9.11
CA ARG A 47 5.49 -6.67 -8.56
C ARG A 47 6.07 -5.39 -7.97
N ALA A 48 5.60 -4.22 -8.40
CA ALA A 48 6.07 -2.92 -7.89
C ALA A 48 5.82 -2.77 -6.39
N TRP A 49 4.80 -3.45 -5.84
CA TRP A 49 4.49 -3.40 -4.40
C TRP A 49 5.56 -4.11 -3.57
N ALA A 50 6.10 -5.22 -4.07
CA ALA A 50 7.14 -5.97 -3.38
C ALA A 50 8.45 -5.17 -3.26
N GLU A 51 8.77 -4.33 -4.24
CA GLU A 51 9.98 -3.47 -4.22
C GLU A 51 9.96 -2.38 -3.14
N ILE A 52 8.79 -2.05 -2.59
CA ILE A 52 8.61 -1.01 -1.58
C ILE A 52 8.07 -1.53 -0.25
N ALA A 53 7.76 -2.82 -0.15
CA ALA A 53 7.13 -3.47 0.99
C ALA A 53 7.85 -3.16 2.32
N ASP A 54 9.17 -3.37 2.34
CA ASP A 54 10.01 -3.09 3.51
C ASP A 54 10.03 -1.60 3.87
N ALA A 55 10.09 -0.72 2.86
CA ALA A 55 10.16 0.73 3.05
C ALA A 55 8.89 1.30 3.68
N ILE A 56 7.73 0.67 3.45
CA ILE A 56 6.45 1.10 4.05
C ILE A 56 6.02 0.22 5.24
N GLY A 57 6.76 -0.85 5.54
CA GLY A 57 6.47 -1.79 6.62
C GLY A 57 5.13 -2.51 6.41
N VAL A 58 4.94 -3.08 5.23
CA VAL A 58 3.75 -3.87 4.86
C VAL A 58 4.21 -5.15 4.19
N GLU A 59 3.78 -6.30 4.69
CA GLU A 59 4.00 -7.58 4.02
C GLU A 59 3.22 -7.61 2.70
N VAL A 60 3.88 -8.01 1.61
CA VAL A 60 3.27 -8.12 0.28
C VAL A 60 3.40 -9.56 -0.21
N VAL A 61 2.27 -10.14 -0.64
CA VAL A 61 2.21 -11.50 -1.19
C VAL A 61 1.85 -11.42 -2.67
N LEU A 62 2.75 -11.91 -3.52
CA LEU A 62 2.52 -11.98 -4.96
C LEU A 62 1.76 -13.24 -5.34
N ILE A 63 0.70 -13.09 -6.12
CA ILE A 63 -0.11 -14.22 -6.65
C ILE A 63 0.20 -14.58 -8.11
N ARG A 64 1.18 -13.90 -8.74
CA ARG A 64 1.62 -14.12 -10.13
C ARG A 64 3.11 -13.84 -10.32
#